data_AF-A0A1A9ZPD3-F1
#
_entry.id   AF-A0A1A9ZPD3-F1
#
_cell.length_a   1.000
_cell.length_b   1.000
_cell.length_c   1.000
_cell.angle_alpha   90.00
_cell.angle_beta   90.00
_cell.angle_gamma   90.00
#
_symmetry.space_group_name_H-M   'P 1'
#
loop_
_entity.id
_entity.type
_entity.pdbx_description
1 polymer ?
#
loop_
_entity_poly.entity_id
_entity_poly.type
_entity_poly.pdbx_seq_one_letter_code
_entity_poly.pdbx_strand_id
1 'polypeptide(L)'
;TQAAFEATGFQIHEILQAFKRDAVTWDWKNIKERLLFGGEYAENNSFIQFIADIVGFILERPQTTSPAGLGAMIAAGITMKVVDLKYAELAYMPPSDAFSPTTTQNRRNLLYKRWEYAVRKCLNWNNYETYETDLALFAQRELDPNLSIRRSLPGSIFLTTTFVFLIVAKFLKNKYIT
;
A
#
# COMPACT_ATOMS: atom_id res chain seq x y z
N THR A 1 2.98 10.34 1.88
CA THR A 1 3.27 9.61 0.63
C THR A 1 3.89 8.24 0.89
N GLN A 2 4.78 8.08 1.87
CA GLN A 2 5.40 6.79 2.21
C GLN A 2 4.41 5.61 2.38
N ALA A 3 3.37 5.76 3.21
CA ALA A 3 2.39 4.67 3.42
C ALA A 3 1.66 4.23 2.12
N ALA A 4 1.48 5.13 1.16
CA ALA A 4 0.86 4.80 -0.12
C ALA A 4 1.82 3.95 -0.99
N PHE A 5 3.11 4.27 -0.99
CA PHE A 5 4.12 3.42 -1.62
C PHE A 5 4.21 2.06 -0.93
N GLU A 6 4.22 2.03 0.41
CA GLU A 6 4.25 0.76 1.14
C GLU A 6 3.04 -0.13 0.79
N ALA A 7 1.86 0.47 0.66
CA ALA A 7 0.65 -0.23 0.20
C ALA A 7 0.84 -0.90 -1.17
N THR A 8 1.49 -0.23 -2.14
CA THR A 8 1.81 -0.84 -3.44
C THR A 8 2.70 -2.08 -3.29
N GLY A 9 3.72 -2.02 -2.42
CA GLY A 9 4.58 -3.18 -2.15
C GLY A 9 3.81 -4.37 -1.56
N PHE A 10 2.87 -4.10 -0.64
CA PHE A 10 2.00 -5.15 -0.10
C PHE A 10 1.03 -5.71 -1.15
N GLN A 11 0.44 -4.86 -2.00
CA GLN A 11 -0.43 -5.32 -3.09
C GLN A 11 0.31 -6.22 -4.09
N ILE A 12 1.55 -5.88 -4.43
CA ILE A 12 2.41 -6.73 -5.28
C ILE A 12 2.63 -8.08 -4.61
N HIS A 13 2.94 -8.10 -3.30
CA HIS A 13 3.07 -9.35 -2.56
C HIS A 13 1.80 -10.20 -2.60
N GLU A 14 0.61 -9.59 -2.46
CA GLU A 14 -0.66 -10.30 -2.54
C GLU A 14 -0.90 -10.93 -3.91
N ILE A 15 -0.61 -10.20 -4.98
CA ILE A 15 -0.70 -10.70 -6.35
C ILE A 15 0.25 -11.89 -6.55
N LEU A 16 1.49 -11.80 -6.06
CA LEU A 16 2.45 -12.90 -6.17
C LEU A 16 1.99 -14.14 -5.38
N GLN A 17 1.40 -13.94 -4.20
CA GLN A 17 0.85 -15.03 -3.40
C GLN A 17 -0.40 -15.65 -4.03
N ALA A 18 -1.22 -14.89 -4.75
CA ALA A 18 -2.33 -15.40 -5.54
C ALA A 18 -1.81 -16.17 -6.76
N PHE A 19 -0.86 -15.58 -7.48
CA PHE A 19 -0.22 -16.19 -8.64
C PHE A 19 0.44 -17.54 -8.30
N LYS A 20 1.09 -17.64 -7.14
CA LYS A 20 1.64 -18.90 -6.63
C LYS A 20 0.59 -19.99 -6.36
N ARG A 21 -0.62 -19.59 -5.97
CA ARG A 21 -1.74 -20.52 -5.76
C ARG A 21 -2.35 -20.97 -7.08
N ASP A 22 -2.45 -20.08 -8.06
CA ASP A 22 -3.12 -20.34 -9.33
C ASP A 22 -2.20 -21.09 -10.32
N ALA A 23 -0.90 -20.81 -10.31
CA ALA A 23 0.09 -21.44 -11.17
C ALA A 23 0.59 -22.78 -10.59
N VAL A 24 -0.32 -23.75 -10.45
CA VAL A 24 -0.04 -25.10 -9.91
C VAL A 24 0.92 -25.94 -10.76
N THR A 25 1.02 -25.66 -12.07
CA THR A 25 1.95 -26.34 -12.97
C THR A 25 3.37 -25.77 -12.90
N TRP A 26 3.58 -24.65 -12.21
CA TRP A 26 4.90 -24.05 -12.05
C TRP A 26 5.66 -24.72 -10.89
N ASP A 27 6.87 -25.21 -11.18
CA ASP A 27 7.81 -25.68 -10.17
C ASP A 27 8.40 -24.53 -9.33
N TRP A 28 7.65 -24.13 -8.31
CA TRP A 28 8.04 -23.09 -7.35
C TRP A 28 9.30 -23.39 -6.55
N LYS A 29 9.79 -24.64 -6.51
CA LYS A 29 11.01 -25.00 -5.76
C LYS A 29 12.28 -24.72 -6.56
N ASN A 30 12.18 -24.68 -7.89
CA ASN A 30 13.31 -24.50 -8.79
C ASN A 30 13.34 -23.12 -9.48
N ILE A 31 12.41 -22.23 -9.13
CA ILE A 31 12.42 -20.84 -9.58
C ILE A 31 13.61 -20.09 -8.96
N LYS A 32 14.35 -19.36 -9.80
CA LYS A 32 15.22 -18.29 -9.32
C LYS A 32 14.32 -17.20 -8.75
N GLU A 33 14.45 -16.88 -7.46
CA GLU A 33 13.67 -15.84 -6.78
C GLU A 33 14.06 -14.42 -7.27
N ARG A 34 13.81 -14.16 -8.54
CA ARG A 34 14.11 -12.92 -9.26
C ARG A 34 12.89 -12.45 -10.01
N LEU A 35 12.57 -11.17 -9.88
CA LEU A 35 11.49 -10.50 -10.59
C LEU A 35 12.03 -9.28 -11.30
N LEU A 36 11.67 -9.12 -12.56
CA LEU A 36 11.97 -7.90 -13.29
C LEU A 36 11.00 -6.80 -12.84
N PHE A 37 11.54 -5.65 -12.45
CA PHE A 37 10.80 -4.50 -11.95
C PHE A 37 11.13 -3.27 -12.78
N GLY A 38 10.12 -2.68 -13.44
CA GLY A 38 10.29 -1.53 -14.32
C GLY A 38 9.11 -0.56 -14.24
N GLY A 39 9.14 0.45 -15.12
CA GLY A 39 8.15 1.53 -15.15
C GLY A 39 8.55 2.74 -14.31
N GLU A 40 7.69 3.76 -14.26
CA GLU A 40 7.98 5.06 -13.63
C GLU A 40 8.35 4.92 -12.14
N TYR A 41 7.72 3.98 -11.44
CA TYR A 41 8.02 3.71 -10.04
C TYR A 41 9.41 3.13 -9.79
N ALA A 42 10.08 2.65 -10.83
CA ALA A 42 11.42 2.09 -10.74
C ALA A 42 12.52 3.16 -10.66
N GLU A 43 12.20 4.47 -10.66
CA GLU A 43 13.21 5.52 -10.47
C GLU A 43 13.65 5.65 -9.01
N ASN A 44 12.79 5.27 -8.05
CA ASN A 44 13.06 5.43 -6.62
C ASN A 44 13.71 4.17 -6.01
N ASN A 45 15.02 4.22 -5.78
CA ASN A 45 15.79 3.11 -5.21
C ASN A 45 15.25 2.62 -3.87
N SER A 46 14.91 3.53 -2.96
CA SER A 46 14.37 3.16 -1.63
C SER A 46 13.03 2.45 -1.74
N PHE A 47 12.22 2.83 -2.73
CA PHE A 47 10.94 2.19 -2.99
C PHE A 47 11.12 0.77 -3.53
N ILE A 48 11.99 0.57 -4.52
CA ILE A 48 12.31 -0.77 -5.04
C ILE A 48 12.86 -1.65 -3.92
N GLN A 49 13.77 -1.12 -3.10
CA GLN A 49 14.33 -1.85 -1.97
C GLN A 49 13.24 -2.30 -1.00
N PHE A 50 12.27 -1.42 -0.69
CA PHE A 50 11.12 -1.80 0.13
C PHE A 50 10.27 -2.90 -0.50
N ILE A 51 10.00 -2.84 -1.82
CA ILE A 51 9.24 -3.90 -2.49
C ILE A 51 10.02 -5.22 -2.46
N ALA A 52 11.33 -5.21 -2.73
CA ALA A 52 12.19 -6.40 -2.62
C ALA A 52 12.14 -6.97 -1.20
N ASP A 53 12.18 -6.07 -0.20
CA ASP A 53 12.04 -6.43 1.21
C ASP A 53 10.67 -7.01 1.55
N ILE A 54 9.56 -6.55 0.98
CA ILE A 54 8.23 -7.11 1.31
C ILE A 54 7.95 -8.41 0.56
N VAL A 55 8.27 -8.43 -0.73
CA VAL A 55 8.04 -9.57 -1.61
C VAL A 55 8.97 -10.73 -1.27
N GLY A 56 10.21 -10.42 -0.88
CA GLY A 56 11.23 -11.42 -0.56
C GLY A 56 11.92 -12.03 -1.78
N PHE A 57 11.81 -11.40 -2.94
CA PHE A 57 12.50 -11.77 -4.18
C PHE A 57 13.54 -10.70 -4.51
N ILE A 58 14.58 -11.08 -5.26
CA ILE A 58 15.50 -10.11 -5.85
C ILE A 58 14.75 -9.36 -6.95
N LEU A 59 14.76 -8.02 -6.91
CA LEU A 59 14.20 -7.21 -7.97
C LEU A 59 15.30 -6.77 -8.93
N GLU A 60 15.12 -7.04 -10.21
CA GLU A 60 16.02 -6.60 -11.27
C GLU A 60 15.41 -5.43 -12.02
N ARG A 61 16.08 -4.27 -11.99
CA ARG A 61 15.67 -3.07 -12.72
C ARG A 61 16.51 -2.94 -13.99
N PRO A 62 15.92 -3.15 -15.18
CA PRO A 62 16.63 -2.93 -16.44
C PRO A 62 16.93 -1.45 -16.66
N GLN A 63 18.14 -1.13 -17.14
CA GLN A 63 18.58 0.22 -17.48
C GLN A 63 18.00 0.67 -18.83
N THR A 64 16.67 0.82 -18.90
CA THR A 64 15.97 1.32 -20.09
C THR A 64 14.79 2.19 -19.69
N THR A 65 14.59 3.30 -20.41
CA THR A 65 13.53 4.29 -20.15
C THR A 65 12.13 3.72 -20.43
N SER A 66 12.02 2.74 -21.33
CA SER A 66 10.74 2.10 -21.66
C SER A 66 10.94 0.61 -21.97
N PRO A 67 10.91 -0.26 -20.95
CA PRO A 67 11.00 -1.71 -21.15
C PRO A 67 9.91 -2.24 -22.09
N ALA A 68 8.70 -1.67 -22.00
CA ALA A 68 7.58 -2.02 -22.86
C ALA A 68 7.83 -1.62 -24.33
N GLY A 69 8.33 -0.40 -24.56
CA GLY A 69 8.69 0.06 -25.90
C GLY A 69 9.81 -0.76 -26.53
N LEU A 70 10.82 -1.12 -25.74
CA LEU A 70 11.90 -2.02 -26.16
C LEU A 70 11.35 -3.39 -26.57
N GLY A 71 10.48 -3.99 -25.76
CA GLY A 71 9.85 -5.27 -26.08
C GLY A 71 9.05 -5.23 -27.38
N ALA A 72 8.26 -4.17 -27.60
CA ALA A 72 7.49 -3.99 -28.82
C ALA A 72 8.39 -3.84 -30.07
N MET A 73 9.48 -3.07 -29.95
CA MET A 73 10.46 -2.89 -31.02
C MET A 73 11.14 -4.21 -31.39
N ILE A 74 11.57 -4.99 -30.40
CA ILE A 74 12.20 -6.30 -30.61
C ILE A 74 11.22 -7.25 -31.30
N ALA A 75 9.98 -7.34 -30.81
CA ALA A 75 8.95 -8.20 -31.40
C ALA A 75 8.65 -7.83 -32.87
N ALA A 76 8.56 -6.54 -33.18
CA ALA A 76 8.36 -6.06 -34.54
C ALA A 76 9.58 -6.36 -35.44
N GLY A 77 10.79 -6.12 -34.94
CA GLY A 77 12.03 -6.39 -35.66
C GLY A 77 12.22 -7.87 -36.02
N ILE A 78 11.88 -8.77 -35.09
CA ILE A 78 11.88 -10.23 -35.32
C ILE A 78 10.84 -10.60 -36.37
N THR A 79 9.61 -10.09 -36.24
CA THR A 79 8.52 -10.39 -37.17
C THR A 79 8.83 -9.93 -38.60
N MET A 80 9.43 -8.76 -38.74
CA MET A 80 9.86 -8.20 -40.03
C MET A 80 11.17 -8.83 -40.55
N LYS A 81 11.77 -9.77 -39.81
CA LYS A 81 13.06 -10.41 -40.12
C LYS A 81 14.21 -9.41 -40.29
N VAL A 82 14.11 -8.26 -39.64
CA VAL A 82 15.18 -7.24 -39.58
C VAL A 82 16.26 -7.66 -38.58
N VAL A 83 15.86 -8.40 -37.54
CA VAL A 83 16.72 -8.87 -36.46
C VAL A 83 16.40 -10.33 -36.15
N ASP A 84 17.43 -11.12 -35.89
CA ASP A 84 17.28 -12.49 -35.40
C ASP A 84 17.05 -12.52 -33.88
N LEU A 85 16.27 -13.48 -33.39
CA LEU A 85 15.97 -13.63 -31.96
C LEU A 85 17.25 -13.81 -31.12
N LYS A 86 18.19 -14.66 -31.54
CA LYS A 86 19.41 -14.90 -30.76
C LYS A 86 20.28 -13.64 -30.68
N TYR A 87 20.28 -12.86 -31.75
CA TYR A 87 20.97 -11.58 -31.76
C TYR A 87 20.27 -10.59 -30.81
N ALA A 88 18.94 -10.48 -30.87
CA ALA A 88 18.18 -9.58 -30.00
C ALA A 88 18.39 -9.87 -28.51
N GLU A 89 18.40 -11.15 -28.12
CA GLU A 89 18.60 -11.57 -26.72
C GLU A 89 19.97 -11.13 -26.15
N LEU A 90 21.01 -11.07 -27.00
CA LEU A 90 22.35 -10.68 -26.59
C LEU A 90 22.60 -9.18 -26.72
N ALA A 91 22.13 -8.58 -27.81
CA ALA A 91 22.45 -7.21 -28.17
C ALA A 91 21.52 -6.17 -27.53
N TYR A 92 20.26 -6.54 -27.28
CA TYR A 92 19.23 -5.60 -26.83
C TYR A 92 18.81 -5.78 -25.38
N MET A 93 19.39 -6.74 -24.66
CA MET A 93 19.18 -6.87 -23.21
C MET A 93 19.98 -5.79 -22.49
N PRO A 94 19.34 -4.78 -21.87
CA PRO A 94 20.06 -3.76 -21.13
C PRO A 94 20.66 -4.36 -19.85
N PRO A 95 21.76 -3.78 -19.33
CA PRO A 95 22.23 -4.12 -17.99
C PRO A 95 21.14 -3.85 -16.96
N SER A 96 21.14 -4.60 -15.85
CA SER A 96 20.16 -4.44 -14.76
C SER A 96 20.83 -4.19 -13.42
N ASP A 97 20.19 -3.34 -12.61
CA ASP A 97 20.49 -3.23 -11.19
C ASP A 97 19.72 -4.30 -10.42
N ALA A 98 20.34 -4.90 -9.41
CA ALA A 98 19.69 -5.92 -8.59
C ALA A 98 19.51 -5.43 -7.14
N PHE A 99 18.30 -5.57 -6.62
CA PHE A 99 17.92 -5.22 -5.25
C PHE A 99 17.59 -6.50 -4.50
N SER A 100 18.47 -6.90 -3.59
CA SER A 100 18.26 -8.11 -2.78
C SER A 100 17.48 -7.78 -1.52
N PRO A 101 16.59 -8.68 -1.04
CA PRO A 101 15.90 -8.48 0.23
C PRO A 101 16.89 -8.35 1.39
N THR A 102 16.75 -7.30 2.19
CA THR A 102 17.57 -7.01 3.37
C THR A 102 16.88 -7.39 4.69
N THR A 103 15.57 -7.66 4.63
CA THR A 103 14.74 -7.99 5.79
C THR A 103 14.55 -9.49 5.99
N THR A 104 14.26 -9.91 7.22
CA THR A 104 13.99 -11.31 7.57
C THR A 104 12.54 -11.69 7.29
N GLN A 105 12.29 -12.98 6.98
CA GLN A 105 10.93 -13.48 6.75
C GLN A 105 9.98 -13.17 7.93
N ASN A 106 10.47 -13.26 9.16
CA ASN A 106 9.67 -12.97 10.36
C ASN A 106 9.18 -11.52 10.37
N ARG A 107 10.06 -10.57 10.03
CA ARG A 107 9.72 -9.15 9.94
C ARG A 107 8.73 -8.89 8.80
N ARG A 108 8.93 -9.51 7.63
CA ARG A 108 7.99 -9.44 6.49
C ARG A 108 6.58 -9.88 6.89
N ASN A 109 6.49 -11.06 7.52
CA ASN A 109 5.22 -11.63 7.96
C ASN A 109 4.48 -10.72 8.94
N LEU A 110 5.19 -10.08 9.88
CA LEU A 110 4.59 -9.15 10.82
C LEU A 110 4.02 -7.90 10.13
N LEU A 111 4.77 -7.32 9.19
CA LEU A 111 4.31 -6.18 8.40
C LEU A 111 3.08 -6.55 7.56
N TYR A 112 3.11 -7.72 6.92
CA TYR A 112 1.99 -8.20 6.13
C TYR A 112 0.73 -8.45 6.98
N LYS A 113 0.85 -9.01 8.19
CA LYS A 113 -0.30 -9.15 9.10
C LYS A 113 -0.98 -7.81 9.43
N ARG A 114 -0.18 -6.74 9.59
CA ARG A 114 -0.71 -5.39 9.85
C ARG A 114 -1.39 -4.82 8.60
N TRP A 115 -0.82 -5.04 7.43
CA TRP A 115 -1.44 -4.69 6.15
C TRP A 115 -2.78 -5.40 5.97
N GLU A 116 -2.83 -6.72 6.15
CA GLU A 116 -4.05 -7.53 6.02
C GLU A 116 -5.16 -7.02 6.95
N TYR A 117 -4.80 -6.69 8.20
CA TYR A 117 -5.73 -6.07 9.13
C TYR A 117 -6.28 -4.74 8.61
N ALA A 118 -5.42 -3.88 8.05
CA ALA A 118 -5.84 -2.60 7.48
C ALA A 118 -6.75 -2.79 6.26
N VAL A 119 -6.42 -3.70 5.34
CA VAL A 119 -7.25 -4.03 4.17
C VAL A 119 -8.63 -4.48 4.61
N ARG A 120 -8.74 -5.41 5.57
CA ARG A 120 -10.03 -5.89 6.10
C ARG A 120 -10.91 -4.79 6.65
N LYS A 121 -10.34 -3.69 7.17
CA LYS A 121 -11.10 -2.52 7.64
C LYS A 121 -11.61 -1.62 6.51
N CYS A 122 -11.00 -1.70 5.33
CA CYS A 122 -11.38 -0.93 4.15
C CYS A 122 -12.34 -1.69 3.22
N LEU A 123 -12.45 -3.01 3.36
CA LEU A 123 -13.41 -3.81 2.62
C LEU A 123 -14.85 -3.49 3.03
N ASN A 124 -15.79 -3.72 2.12
CA ASN A 124 -17.24 -3.54 2.33
C ASN A 124 -17.64 -2.11 2.70
N TRP A 125 -16.82 -1.11 2.36
CA TRP A 125 -17.17 0.30 2.56
C TRP A 125 -18.42 0.73 1.77
N ASN A 126 -18.63 0.15 0.58
CA ASN A 126 -19.78 0.43 -0.28
C ASN A 126 -20.50 -0.87 -0.67
N ASN A 127 -21.01 -1.54 0.35
CA ASN A 127 -21.89 -2.68 0.20
C ASN A 127 -23.21 -2.20 -0.43
N TYR A 128 -23.58 -2.70 -1.61
CA TYR A 128 -24.84 -2.35 -2.28
C TYR A 128 -26.09 -2.74 -1.48
N GLU A 129 -26.01 -3.78 -0.64
CA GLU A 129 -27.08 -4.15 0.30
C GLU A 129 -27.28 -3.12 1.42
N THR A 130 -26.24 -2.39 1.83
CA THR A 130 -26.35 -1.28 2.80
C THR A 130 -26.39 0.11 2.17
N TYR A 131 -26.24 0.24 0.85
CA TYR A 131 -26.21 1.54 0.18
C TYR A 131 -27.47 2.38 0.45
N GLU A 132 -28.65 1.78 0.30
CA GLU A 132 -29.93 2.44 0.59
C GLU A 132 -30.09 2.75 2.08
N THR A 133 -29.63 1.86 2.97
CA THR A 133 -29.68 2.10 4.43
C THR A 133 -28.70 3.18 4.87
N ASP A 134 -27.52 3.24 4.25
CA ASP A 134 -26.48 4.22 4.54
C ASP A 134 -26.91 5.59 4.01
N LEU A 135 -27.46 5.67 2.79
CA LEU A 135 -28.08 6.88 2.26
C LEU A 135 -29.24 7.37 3.13
N ALA A 136 -30.12 6.47 3.57
CA ALA A 136 -31.21 6.82 4.47
C ALA A 136 -30.69 7.33 5.82
N LEU A 137 -29.65 6.71 6.38
CA LEU A 137 -28.97 7.17 7.59
C LEU A 137 -28.32 8.55 7.42
N PHE A 138 -27.66 8.80 6.28
CA PHE A 138 -27.04 10.09 5.99
C PHE A 138 -28.10 11.18 5.75
N ALA A 139 -29.16 10.90 4.99
CA ALA A 139 -30.28 11.81 4.78
C ALA A 139 -31.01 12.12 6.10
N GLN A 140 -31.21 11.11 6.95
CA GLN A 140 -31.83 11.29 8.27
C GLN A 140 -30.95 12.12 9.21
N ARG A 141 -29.62 11.99 9.12
CA ARG A 141 -28.67 12.80 9.90
C ARG A 141 -28.75 14.28 9.52
N GLU A 142 -28.99 14.62 8.26
CA GLU A 142 -29.16 16.01 7.81
C GLU A 142 -30.52 16.61 8.17
N LEU A 143 -31.53 15.75 8.42
CA LEU A 143 -32.87 16.15 8.84
C LEU A 143 -33.05 16.26 10.36
N ASP A 144 -32.02 15.95 11.18
CA ASP A 144 -32.12 16.07 12.64
C ASP A 144 -32.19 17.57 13.04
N PRO A 145 -33.33 18.07 13.55
CA PRO A 145 -33.48 19.48 13.93
C PRO A 145 -32.53 19.86 15.09
N ASN A 146 -32.00 18.86 15.82
CA ASN A 146 -31.08 19.06 16.93
C ASN A 146 -29.61 18.83 16.55
N LEU A 147 -29.29 18.67 15.26
CA LEU A 147 -27.92 18.40 14.81
C LEU A 147 -26.93 19.49 15.26
N SER A 148 -27.35 20.75 15.25
CA SER A 148 -26.57 21.90 15.73
C SER A 148 -26.25 21.79 17.23
N ILE A 149 -27.22 21.34 18.03
CA ILE A 149 -27.08 21.11 19.47
C ILE A 149 -26.13 19.93 19.72
N ARG A 150 -26.29 18.81 19.00
CA ARG A 150 -25.41 17.64 19.17
C ARG A 150 -23.95 17.93 18.80
N ARG A 151 -23.71 18.78 17.79
CA ARG A 151 -22.36 19.23 17.42
C ARG A 151 -21.71 20.14 18.47
N SER A 152 -22.49 20.86 19.27
CA SER A 152 -21.97 21.74 20.32
C SER A 152 -21.78 21.05 21.68
N LEU A 153 -22.33 19.85 21.88
CA LEU A 153 -22.18 19.07 23.12
C LEU A 153 -20.71 18.76 23.48
N PRO A 154 -19.82 18.30 22.57
CA PRO A 154 -18.43 18.01 22.93
C PRO A 154 -17.66 19.26 23.39
N GLY A 155 -17.89 20.40 22.72
CA GLY A 155 -17.24 21.67 23.06
C GLY A 155 -17.74 22.25 24.38
N SER A 156 -19.06 22.19 24.62
CA SER A 156 -19.64 22.64 25.90
C SER A 156 -19.22 21.77 27.07
N ILE A 157 -19.15 20.44 26.90
CA ILE A 157 -18.60 19.53 27.92
C ILE A 157 -17.12 19.86 28.20
N PHE A 158 -16.30 20.09 27.16
CA PHE A 158 -14.89 20.47 27.35
C PHE A 158 -14.73 21.78 28.12
N LEU A 159 -15.50 22.82 27.77
CA LEU A 159 -15.44 24.12 28.44
C LEU A 159 -15.93 24.05 29.89
N THR A 160 -17.04 23.35 30.14
CA THR A 160 -17.59 23.21 31.49
C THR A 160 -16.68 22.39 32.40
N THR A 161 -16.16 21.26 31.92
CA THR A 161 -15.18 20.45 32.67
C THR A 161 -13.91 21.23 32.97
N THR A 162 -13.38 21.99 32.01
CA THR A 162 -12.21 22.86 32.23
C THR A 162 -12.47 23.90 33.33
N PHE A 163 -13.63 24.56 33.29
CA PHE A 163 -14.01 25.56 34.29
C PHE A 163 -14.17 24.95 35.69
N VAL A 164 -14.79 23.75 35.79
CA VAL A 164 -14.91 23.00 37.04
C VAL A 164 -13.54 22.63 37.59
N PHE A 165 -12.62 22.14 36.75
CA PHE A 165 -11.25 21.84 37.18
C PHE A 165 -10.52 23.08 37.71
N LEU A 166 -10.69 24.25 37.09
CA LEU A 166 -10.11 25.50 37.57
C LEU A 166 -10.70 25.93 38.92
N ILE A 167 -12.00 25.76 39.14
CA ILE A 167 -12.63 26.04 40.44
C ILE A 167 -12.08 25.11 41.51
N VAL A 168 -12.02 23.80 41.22
CA VAL A 168 -11.48 22.80 42.15
C VAL A 168 -10.01 23.08 42.47
N ALA A 169 -9.20 23.41 41.47
CA ALA A 169 -7.81 23.78 41.68
C ALA A 169 -7.66 25.03 42.56
N LYS A 170 -8.49 26.06 42.35
CA LYS A 170 -8.51 27.27 43.18
C LYS A 170 -8.93 26.96 44.62
N PHE A 171 -9.94 26.12 44.81
CA PHE A 171 -10.41 25.69 46.13
C PHE A 171 -9.33 24.91 46.89
N LEU A 172 -8.67 23.96 46.23
CA LEU A 172 -7.57 23.20 46.81
C LEU A 172 -6.38 24.10 47.17
N LYS A 173 -5.96 24.99 46.27
CA LYS A 173 -4.88 25.95 46.54
C LYS A 173 -5.16 26.81 47.78
N ASN A 174 -6.41 27.25 47.97
CA ASN A 174 -6.79 28.06 49.13
C ASN A 174 -6.81 27.28 50.45
N LYS A 175 -6.94 25.94 50.40
CA LYS A 175 -7.01 25.06 51.57
C LYS A 175 -5.64 24.55 52.04
N TYR A 176 -4.62 24.61 51.18
CA TYR A 176 -3.23 24.22 51.49
C TYR A 176 -2.31 25.42 51.81
N ILE A 177 -2.84 26.66 51.87
CA ILE A 177 -2.09 27.90 52.19
C ILE A 177 -2.43 28.45 53.60
N THR A 178 -3.23 27.72 54.39
CA THR A 178 -3.37 27.89 55.85
C THR A 178 -2.84 26.66 56.54
#